data_AF-A0A9D7DL78-F1
#
_entry.id   AF-A0A9D7DL78-F1
#
_cell.length_a   1.000
_cell.length_b   1.000
_cell.length_c   1.000
_cell.angle_alpha   90.00
_cell.angle_beta   90.00
_cell.angle_gamma   90.00
#
_symmetry.space_group_name_H-M   'P 1'
#
loop_
_entity.id
_entity.type
_entity.pdbx_description
1 polymer ?
#
loop_
_entity_poly.entity_id
_entity_poly.type
_entity_poly.pdbx_seq_one_letter_code
_entity_poly.pdbx_strand_id
1 'polypeptide(L)'
;MTEDLLGLSGRYRNFRGSVSRGGEREETMSLGYFDIGGDSMNGLAEVAAVPVDQRGKLGEDDDEAQNTTKSGTGGPALRTDFRETAFFFPDLLTDRDGNVVLRFTMPDALTRWNFMGLAHTKELQLAQFNRSTITQKPLMVAPNLPRFLRKGDRIVLTAKVNVIEGGIVNGGAKLELFDPYTNKAINGAFALAKNERSFTAAPGRSANVSWNIQVPEGVDAVAVRITAGASGMKDGEERMLPILTDRVLVTESVPLSITKAGTKSFSLPNLLACRPEPAEGQTLQHRSLTLEYTPNPAWYAVQALPYLMEFPHECAEQIFSRYYANHLAAHIVSERPVVKKVFEAWSKGTPGNEGAFLSALEKNPELKGVLLEETPWVMNAKDEGERKRRIALFFDLHRMANEESAAMKKLADMQLRNGAWPWWSGMQPSRYITQHIVAGFGHLQQLGALDTDPDSEAGRMVRNAVTWLDEQVEEDHQRMRREFTLQGRYATHALGRGPPLPVRAKLLPSNTSGA
;
A
#
# COMPACT_ATOMS: atom_id res chain seq x y z
N MET A 1 -13.09 -26.40 -53.19
CA MET A 1 -12.27 -25.24 -52.78
C MET A 1 -13.25 -24.09 -52.63
N THR A 2 -13.94 -24.03 -51.48
CA THR A 2 -13.66 -23.13 -50.31
C THR A 2 -13.83 -21.66 -50.70
N GLU A 3 -14.70 -20.84 -50.10
CA GLU A 3 -15.62 -20.95 -48.96
C GLU A 3 -16.62 -19.78 -49.10
N ASP A 4 -17.91 -20.03 -48.87
CA ASP A 4 -18.99 -19.05 -48.94
C ASP A 4 -19.10 -18.25 -47.62
N LEU A 5 -19.04 -16.91 -47.73
CA LEU A 5 -19.34 -15.95 -46.66
C LEU A 5 -20.71 -15.30 -46.93
N LEU A 6 -21.75 -15.83 -46.28
CA LEU A 6 -23.09 -15.22 -46.15
C LEU A 6 -23.49 -15.46 -44.68
N GLY A 7 -23.81 -14.48 -43.84
CA GLY A 7 -24.70 -13.34 -44.03
C GLY A 7 -25.89 -13.55 -43.07
N LEU A 8 -25.89 -12.91 -41.90
CA LEU A 8 -27.07 -12.89 -41.02
C LEU A 8 -27.27 -11.50 -40.41
N SER A 9 -28.36 -10.88 -40.85
CA SER A 9 -28.94 -9.66 -40.31
C SER A 9 -29.95 -9.99 -39.22
N GLY A 10 -29.95 -9.24 -38.11
CA GLY A 10 -30.92 -9.36 -37.02
C GLY A 10 -31.36 -7.98 -36.52
N ARG A 11 -32.67 -7.72 -36.59
CA ARG A 11 -33.32 -6.42 -36.32
C ARG A 11 -33.33 -6.06 -34.82
N TYR A 12 -33.05 -4.80 -34.50
CA TYR A 12 -33.32 -4.21 -33.19
C TYR A 12 -34.83 -4.20 -32.89
N ARG A 13 -35.24 -4.79 -31.76
CA ARG A 13 -36.54 -4.52 -31.12
C ARG A 13 -36.30 -3.96 -29.72
N ASN A 14 -36.95 -2.83 -29.44
CA ASN A 14 -36.96 -2.14 -28.16
C ASN A 14 -37.30 -3.09 -27.01
N PHE A 15 -36.51 -3.06 -25.94
CA PHE A 15 -36.83 -3.77 -24.69
C PHE A 15 -37.32 -2.75 -23.65
N ARG A 16 -38.57 -2.91 -23.19
CA ARG A 16 -39.15 -2.22 -22.04
C ARG A 16 -39.25 -3.23 -20.90
N GLY A 17 -38.47 -3.05 -19.83
CA GLY A 17 -38.72 -3.69 -18.55
C GLY A 17 -39.66 -2.82 -17.72
N SER A 18 -40.74 -3.40 -17.21
CA SER A 18 -41.64 -2.75 -16.24
C SER A 18 -41.34 -3.23 -14.82
N VAL A 19 -41.26 -2.30 -13.88
CA VAL A 19 -41.23 -2.58 -12.43
C VAL A 19 -42.68 -2.59 -11.92
N SER A 20 -43.15 -3.70 -11.36
CA SER A 20 -44.43 -3.75 -10.64
C SER A 20 -44.21 -3.56 -9.15
N ARG A 21 -44.97 -2.65 -8.54
CA ARG A 21 -44.89 -2.30 -7.12
C ARG A 21 -45.86 -3.15 -6.31
N GLY A 22 -45.35 -4.03 -5.45
CA GLY A 22 -46.07 -4.71 -4.38
C GLY A 22 -45.41 -4.39 -3.04
N GLY A 23 -46.21 -4.13 -2.00
CA GLY A 23 -45.73 -3.66 -0.70
C GLY A 23 -44.89 -4.68 0.06
N GLU A 24 -43.93 -4.13 0.82
CA GLU A 24 -43.04 -4.74 1.81
C GLU A 24 -42.12 -5.91 1.36
N ARG A 25 -40.83 -5.56 1.30
CA ARG A 25 -39.59 -6.39 1.21
C ARG A 25 -39.26 -7.09 -0.11
N GLU A 26 -37.98 -6.93 -0.48
CA GLU A 26 -37.22 -7.52 -1.59
C GLU A 26 -37.60 -7.09 -3.03
N GLU A 27 -36.79 -6.18 -3.59
CA GLU A 27 -36.77 -5.92 -5.04
C GLU A 27 -36.03 -7.06 -5.75
N THR A 28 -36.77 -7.92 -6.44
CA THR A 28 -36.21 -8.99 -7.29
C THR A 28 -36.12 -8.48 -8.73
N MET A 29 -34.92 -8.35 -9.30
CA MET A 29 -34.76 -8.16 -10.74
C MET A 29 -34.73 -9.53 -11.42
N SER A 30 -35.70 -9.78 -12.32
CA SER A 30 -35.63 -10.90 -13.27
C SER A 30 -35.12 -10.39 -14.62
N LEU A 31 -34.10 -11.05 -15.17
CA LEU A 31 -33.59 -10.80 -16.51
C LEU A 31 -34.16 -11.84 -17.47
N GLY A 32 -34.68 -11.36 -18.60
CA GLY A 32 -35.32 -12.16 -19.63
C GLY A 32 -34.36 -13.06 -20.42
N TYR A 33 -34.96 -14.14 -20.89
CA TYR A 33 -34.47 -15.27 -21.69
C TYR A 33 -33.43 -14.93 -22.79
N PHE A 34 -32.41 -15.77 -22.94
CA PHE A 34 -31.52 -15.79 -24.10
C PHE A 34 -31.41 -17.24 -24.61
N ASP A 35 -31.90 -17.48 -25.83
CA ASP A 35 -31.92 -18.78 -26.49
C ASP A 35 -30.69 -18.92 -27.40
N ILE A 36 -29.91 -19.98 -27.21
CA ILE A 36 -28.88 -20.43 -28.16
C ILE A 36 -29.43 -21.71 -28.76
N GLY A 37 -30.06 -21.58 -29.93
CA GLY A 37 -30.99 -22.57 -30.45
C GLY A 37 -30.43 -23.97 -30.71
N GLY A 38 -31.33 -24.94 -30.57
CA GLY A 38 -31.24 -26.31 -31.06
C GLY A 38 -32.59 -27.04 -30.89
N ASP A 39 -33.34 -27.14 -32.00
CA ASP A 39 -34.54 -27.93 -32.31
C ASP A 39 -35.62 -28.27 -31.25
N SER A 40 -36.86 -27.99 -31.63
CA SER A 40 -38.08 -28.23 -30.86
C SER A 40 -38.42 -29.71 -30.68
N MET A 41 -38.95 -30.07 -29.51
CA MET A 41 -40.05 -31.03 -29.36
C MET A 41 -40.82 -30.74 -28.07
N ASN A 42 -42.15 -30.66 -28.20
CA ASN A 42 -43.12 -30.40 -27.13
C ASN A 42 -43.05 -31.47 -26.02
N GLY A 43 -43.15 -31.02 -24.77
CA GLY A 43 -43.44 -31.88 -23.61
C GLY A 43 -43.70 -31.07 -22.36
N LEU A 44 -44.98 -30.93 -22.00
CA LEU A 44 -45.40 -30.47 -20.67
C LEU A 44 -44.89 -31.47 -19.62
N ALA A 45 -44.03 -31.03 -18.70
CA ALA A 45 -43.71 -31.77 -17.49
C ALA A 45 -43.47 -30.79 -16.33
N GLU A 46 -44.43 -30.75 -15.43
CA GLU A 46 -44.32 -30.26 -14.07
C GLU A 46 -43.26 -31.09 -13.33
N VAL A 47 -42.22 -30.46 -12.77
CA VAL A 47 -41.23 -31.17 -11.95
C VAL A 47 -41.17 -30.54 -10.57
N ALA A 48 -41.60 -31.36 -9.61
CA ALA A 48 -41.67 -31.12 -8.19
C ALA A 48 -40.32 -30.79 -7.56
N ALA A 49 -40.36 -29.89 -6.58
CA ALA A 49 -39.24 -29.63 -5.67
C ALA A 49 -38.95 -30.87 -4.81
N VAL A 50 -37.70 -31.33 -4.82
CA VAL A 50 -37.18 -32.30 -3.86
C VAL A 50 -36.49 -31.53 -2.73
N PRO A 51 -36.85 -31.73 -1.45
CA PRO A 51 -36.16 -31.09 -0.35
C PRO A 51 -34.85 -31.82 -0.07
N VAL A 52 -33.76 -31.06 0.08
CA VAL A 52 -32.50 -31.60 0.63
C VAL A 52 -32.58 -31.50 2.14
N ASP A 53 -32.71 -32.66 2.78
CA ASP A 53 -32.54 -32.87 4.21
C ASP A 53 -31.05 -32.75 4.56
N GLN A 54 -30.71 -31.81 5.44
CA GLN A 54 -29.49 -31.88 6.25
C GLN A 54 -29.87 -31.61 7.70
N ARG A 55 -30.10 -32.69 8.45
CA ARG A 55 -30.01 -32.69 9.92
C ARG A 55 -28.55 -32.58 10.34
N GLY A 56 -28.26 -31.57 11.15
CA GLY A 56 -26.98 -31.39 11.83
C GLY A 56 -27.07 -30.44 13.02
N LYS A 57 -27.78 -30.86 14.07
CA LYS A 57 -27.70 -30.44 15.48
C LYS A 57 -27.64 -28.92 15.80
N LEU A 58 -28.78 -28.39 16.22
CA LEU A 58 -28.90 -27.21 17.08
C LEU A 58 -28.56 -27.62 18.52
N GLY A 59 -27.56 -26.97 19.11
CA GLY A 59 -27.46 -26.77 20.55
C GLY A 59 -28.05 -25.39 20.87
N GLU A 60 -29.01 -25.38 21.78
CA GLU A 60 -29.52 -24.17 22.42
C GLU A 60 -28.41 -23.58 23.30
N ASP A 61 -28.12 -22.30 23.13
CA ASP A 61 -27.70 -21.42 24.22
C ASP A 61 -28.27 -20.03 23.90
N ASP A 62 -29.16 -19.61 24.79
CA ASP A 62 -29.83 -18.32 24.82
C ASP A 62 -28.82 -17.19 25.08
N ASP A 63 -28.78 -16.20 24.20
CA ASP A 63 -28.28 -14.87 24.53
C ASP A 63 -29.31 -13.82 24.09
N GLU A 64 -30.03 -13.29 25.10
CA GLU A 64 -30.98 -12.19 24.99
C GLU A 64 -30.31 -10.94 24.41
N ALA A 65 -30.54 -10.68 23.12
CA ALA A 65 -30.29 -9.37 22.53
C ALA A 65 -31.32 -8.37 23.07
N GLN A 66 -30.94 -7.64 24.12
CA GLN A 66 -31.67 -6.48 24.63
C GLN A 66 -31.92 -5.47 23.49
N ASN A 67 -33.18 -5.45 23.04
CA ASN A 67 -33.72 -4.47 22.13
C ASN A 67 -33.78 -3.10 22.82
N THR A 68 -32.70 -2.34 22.74
CA THR A 68 -32.72 -0.92 23.13
C THR A 68 -33.27 -0.10 21.98
N THR A 69 -34.60 0.05 21.98
CA THR A 69 -35.33 1.09 21.27
C THR A 69 -34.78 2.48 21.66
N LYS A 70 -33.78 2.97 20.93
CA LYS A 70 -33.47 4.39 20.88
C LYS A 70 -34.46 5.07 19.95
N SER A 71 -35.47 5.68 20.56
CA SER A 71 -36.20 6.80 19.98
C SER A 71 -35.19 7.86 19.55
N GLY A 72 -35.01 8.01 18.23
CA GLY A 72 -34.15 9.00 17.60
C GLY A 72 -34.83 9.50 16.34
N THR A 73 -35.07 10.81 16.29
CA THR A 73 -35.62 11.54 15.15
C THR A 73 -34.95 11.12 13.82
N GLY A 74 -35.73 10.55 12.90
CA GLY A 74 -35.25 9.92 11.66
C GLY A 74 -34.47 10.86 10.74
N GLY A 75 -33.14 10.82 10.85
CA GLY A 75 -32.21 11.33 9.85
C GLY A 75 -32.22 10.48 8.57
N PRO A 76 -31.69 10.99 7.45
CA PRO A 76 -31.50 10.17 6.25
C PRO A 76 -30.63 8.95 6.55
N ALA A 77 -30.95 7.80 5.95
CA ALA A 77 -30.03 6.67 5.87
C ALA A 77 -28.76 7.14 5.12
N LEU A 78 -27.61 7.00 5.77
CA LEU A 78 -26.32 7.45 5.26
C LEU A 78 -25.65 6.38 4.40
N ARG A 79 -25.08 6.81 3.28
CA ARG A 79 -24.27 6.01 2.39
C ARG A 79 -22.83 5.98 2.90
N THR A 80 -22.31 4.77 3.14
CA THR A 80 -20.98 4.55 3.72
C THR A 80 -20.17 3.48 2.98
N ASP A 81 -20.82 2.58 2.23
CA ASP A 81 -20.15 1.55 1.43
C ASP A 81 -19.83 2.05 0.01
N PHE A 82 -18.58 2.49 -0.19
CA PHE A 82 -18.09 3.02 -1.47
C PHE A 82 -17.12 2.09 -2.22
N ARG A 83 -17.21 0.77 -2.00
CA ARG A 83 -16.38 -0.20 -2.72
C ARG A 83 -16.48 0.00 -4.24
N GLU A 84 -15.35 0.15 -4.92
CA GLU A 84 -15.31 0.35 -6.38
C GLU A 84 -15.71 -0.89 -7.17
N THR A 85 -15.55 -2.08 -6.57
CA THR A 85 -16.00 -3.36 -7.14
C THR A 85 -17.13 -3.91 -6.29
N ALA A 86 -18.34 -3.99 -6.87
CA ALA A 86 -19.52 -4.49 -6.18
C ALA A 86 -19.39 -5.99 -5.80
N PHE A 87 -18.85 -6.79 -6.72
CA PHE A 87 -18.61 -8.22 -6.54
C PHE A 87 -17.53 -8.72 -7.51
N PHE A 88 -16.90 -9.84 -7.16
CA PHE A 88 -16.03 -10.60 -8.04
C PHE A 88 -16.21 -12.09 -7.76
N PHE A 89 -16.70 -12.84 -8.74
CA PHE A 89 -16.97 -14.27 -8.63
C PHE A 89 -16.16 -15.01 -9.70
N PRO A 90 -14.97 -15.55 -9.34
CA PRO A 90 -14.06 -16.12 -10.33
C PRO A 90 -14.41 -17.56 -10.75
N ASP A 91 -15.19 -18.27 -9.94
CA ASP A 91 -15.49 -19.70 -10.15
C ASP A 91 -17.00 -19.94 -10.12
N LEU A 92 -17.63 -19.66 -11.26
CA LEU A 92 -19.05 -19.86 -11.47
C LEU A 92 -19.26 -21.00 -12.46
N LEU A 93 -19.98 -22.03 -12.02
CA LEU A 93 -20.39 -23.13 -12.87
C LEU A 93 -21.82 -22.92 -13.34
N THR A 94 -22.05 -23.18 -14.62
CA THR A 94 -23.40 -23.21 -15.18
C THR A 94 -24.18 -24.39 -14.62
N ASP A 95 -25.50 -24.22 -14.49
CA ASP A 95 -26.40 -25.34 -14.27
C ASP A 95 -26.53 -26.24 -15.52
N ARG A 96 -27.44 -27.21 -15.48
CA ARG A 96 -27.67 -28.18 -16.56
C ARG A 96 -28.19 -27.52 -17.84
N ASP A 97 -28.77 -26.34 -17.73
CA ASP A 97 -29.36 -25.58 -18.84
C ASP A 97 -28.41 -24.47 -19.32
N GLY A 98 -27.19 -24.41 -18.79
CA GLY A 98 -26.17 -23.42 -19.17
C GLY A 98 -26.28 -22.06 -18.45
N ASN A 99 -27.10 -21.95 -17.40
CA ASN A 99 -27.37 -20.67 -16.74
C ASN A 99 -26.54 -20.47 -15.47
N VAL A 100 -26.33 -19.19 -15.11
CA VAL A 100 -25.76 -18.77 -13.83
C VAL A 100 -26.62 -17.66 -13.24
N VAL A 101 -27.03 -17.83 -11.98
CA VAL A 101 -27.81 -16.82 -11.24
C VAL A 101 -26.92 -16.16 -10.19
N LEU A 102 -26.76 -14.84 -10.28
CA LEU A 102 -25.96 -14.05 -9.34
C LEU A 102 -26.87 -13.27 -8.40
N ARG A 103 -26.61 -13.37 -7.10
CA ARG A 103 -27.27 -12.58 -6.06
C ARG A 103 -26.21 -11.88 -5.23
N PHE A 104 -26.28 -10.56 -5.18
CA PHE A 104 -25.35 -9.74 -4.40
C PHE A 104 -26.02 -8.41 -4.04
N THR A 105 -25.51 -7.76 -3.00
CA THR A 105 -25.95 -6.43 -2.58
C THR A 105 -25.07 -5.38 -3.25
N MET A 106 -25.69 -4.39 -3.88
CA MET A 106 -24.97 -3.25 -4.46
C MET A 106 -24.36 -2.37 -3.35
N PRO A 107 -23.12 -1.87 -3.53
CA PRO A 107 -22.58 -0.81 -2.69
C PRO A 107 -23.44 0.46 -2.74
N ASP A 108 -23.24 1.35 -1.78
CA ASP A 108 -23.99 2.61 -1.67
C ASP A 108 -23.56 3.66 -2.72
N ALA A 109 -22.57 3.37 -3.55
CA ALA A 109 -22.16 4.28 -4.62
C ALA A 109 -23.29 4.47 -5.63
N LEU A 110 -23.69 5.73 -5.87
CA LEU A 110 -24.71 6.09 -6.86
C LEU A 110 -24.02 6.43 -8.18
N THR A 111 -23.79 5.39 -8.98
CA THR A 111 -22.95 5.46 -10.17
C THR A 111 -23.47 4.53 -11.27
N ARG A 112 -22.80 4.57 -12.43
CA ARG A 112 -22.93 3.54 -13.45
C ARG A 112 -21.88 2.46 -13.20
N TRP A 113 -22.36 1.24 -13.02
CA TRP A 113 -21.54 0.05 -12.86
C TRP A 113 -21.33 -0.64 -14.20
N ASN A 114 -20.13 -1.14 -14.44
CA ASN A 114 -19.81 -1.99 -15.58
C ASN A 114 -19.76 -3.45 -15.10
N PHE A 115 -20.63 -4.27 -15.65
CA PHE A 115 -20.66 -5.71 -15.43
C PHE A 115 -19.87 -6.40 -16.54
N MET A 116 -18.81 -7.10 -16.16
CA MET A 116 -17.90 -7.79 -17.08
C MET A 116 -17.93 -9.28 -16.78
N GLY A 117 -18.04 -10.10 -17.82
CA GLY A 117 -17.99 -11.55 -17.73
C GLY A 117 -17.03 -12.15 -18.74
N LEU A 118 -16.31 -13.18 -18.30
CA LEU A 118 -15.48 -14.06 -19.12
C LEU A 118 -15.95 -15.49 -18.86
N ALA A 119 -16.31 -16.20 -19.92
CA ALA A 119 -16.70 -17.60 -19.86
C ALA A 119 -15.74 -18.43 -20.72
N HIS A 120 -15.47 -19.65 -20.27
CA HIS A 120 -14.67 -20.60 -21.03
C HIS A 120 -15.22 -22.03 -20.95
N THR A 121 -14.99 -22.83 -21.99
CA THR A 121 -15.30 -24.28 -21.98
C THR A 121 -14.07 -25.10 -21.58
N LYS A 122 -14.24 -26.42 -21.45
CA LYS A 122 -13.13 -27.35 -21.20
C LYS A 122 -12.19 -27.44 -22.41
N GLU A 123 -12.73 -27.17 -23.59
CA GLU A 123 -12.05 -27.13 -24.88
C GLU A 123 -11.39 -25.76 -25.14
N LEU A 124 -11.31 -24.89 -24.13
CA LEU A 124 -10.67 -23.57 -24.17
C LEU A 124 -11.33 -22.57 -25.15
N GLN A 125 -12.60 -22.77 -25.49
CA GLN A 125 -13.36 -21.74 -26.20
C GLN A 125 -13.66 -20.60 -25.22
N LEU A 126 -13.59 -19.35 -25.69
CA LEU A 126 -13.75 -18.15 -24.85
C LEU A 126 -14.91 -17.29 -25.33
N ALA A 127 -15.66 -16.73 -24.40
CA ALA A 127 -16.65 -15.70 -24.65
C ALA A 127 -16.53 -14.58 -23.61
N GLN A 128 -16.71 -13.34 -24.05
CA GLN A 128 -16.70 -12.16 -23.19
C GLN A 128 -17.97 -11.36 -23.39
N PHE A 129 -18.45 -10.73 -22.31
CA PHE A 129 -19.55 -9.77 -22.42
C PHE A 129 -19.40 -8.63 -21.43
N ASN A 130 -19.97 -7.48 -21.82
CA ASN A 130 -19.99 -6.26 -21.02
C ASN A 130 -21.42 -5.70 -21.01
N ARG A 131 -21.91 -5.33 -19.83
CA ARG A 131 -23.22 -4.69 -19.60
C ARG A 131 -23.05 -3.57 -18.57
N SER A 132 -24.03 -2.68 -18.47
CA SER A 132 -24.02 -1.65 -17.44
C SER A 132 -25.34 -1.55 -16.70
N THR A 133 -25.29 -1.21 -15.43
CA THR A 133 -26.46 -0.86 -14.61
C THR A 133 -26.19 0.43 -13.84
N ILE A 134 -27.24 1.12 -13.39
CA ILE A 134 -27.13 2.41 -12.72
C ILE A 134 -27.82 2.32 -11.36
N THR A 135 -27.12 2.75 -10.31
CA THR A 135 -27.68 3.00 -8.98
C THR A 135 -27.90 4.50 -8.83
N GLN A 136 -29.12 4.93 -8.51
CA GLN A 136 -29.46 6.35 -8.40
C GLN A 136 -30.58 6.60 -7.40
N LYS A 137 -30.62 7.80 -6.82
CA LYS A 137 -31.72 8.28 -5.96
C LYS A 137 -32.34 9.53 -6.58
N PRO A 138 -33.64 9.82 -6.35
CA PRO A 138 -34.30 11.02 -6.88
C PRO A 138 -33.60 12.32 -6.50
N LEU A 139 -33.04 12.36 -5.28
CA LEU A 139 -32.12 13.36 -4.79
C LEU A 139 -30.87 12.64 -4.29
N MET A 140 -29.70 13.06 -4.77
CA MET A 140 -28.42 12.50 -4.34
C MET A 140 -27.37 13.58 -4.11
N VAL A 141 -26.64 13.46 -3.01
CA VAL A 141 -25.48 14.31 -2.73
C VAL A 141 -24.23 13.61 -3.22
N ALA A 142 -23.37 14.32 -3.95
CA ALA A 142 -22.09 13.84 -4.43
C ALA A 142 -21.00 14.79 -3.89
N PRO A 143 -20.43 14.50 -2.72
CA PRO A 143 -19.27 15.22 -2.19
C PRO A 143 -18.09 15.17 -3.15
N ASN A 144 -17.38 16.28 -3.30
CA ASN A 144 -16.11 16.35 -4.01
C ASN A 144 -14.99 16.54 -2.99
N LEU A 145 -14.74 15.48 -2.21
CA LEU A 145 -13.75 15.49 -1.14
C LEU A 145 -12.35 15.19 -1.69
N PRO A 146 -11.30 15.86 -1.19
CA PRO A 146 -9.93 15.45 -1.48
C PRO A 146 -9.64 14.09 -0.86
N ARG A 147 -8.58 13.41 -1.33
CA ARG A 147 -8.14 12.13 -0.77
C ARG A 147 -7.65 12.25 0.69
N PHE A 148 -7.12 13.41 1.04
CA PHE A 148 -6.62 13.75 2.37
C PHE A 148 -6.68 15.26 2.58
N LEU A 149 -6.54 15.69 3.83
CA LEU A 149 -6.36 17.08 4.24
C LEU A 149 -4.93 17.26 4.78
N ARG A 150 -4.41 18.49 4.82
CA ARG A 150 -3.16 18.79 5.54
C ARG A 150 -3.42 19.71 6.73
N LYS A 151 -2.69 19.49 7.82
CA LYS A 151 -2.76 20.33 9.03
C LYS A 151 -2.49 21.79 8.66
N GLY A 152 -3.33 22.71 9.17
CA GLY A 152 -3.22 24.15 8.92
C GLY A 152 -3.87 24.66 7.63
N ASP A 153 -4.25 23.78 6.69
CA ASP A 153 -4.87 24.20 5.43
C ASP A 153 -6.22 24.90 5.65
N ARG A 154 -6.51 25.87 4.79
CA ARG A 154 -7.86 26.43 4.62
C ARG A 154 -8.43 25.93 3.31
N ILE A 155 -9.49 25.15 3.40
CA ILE A 155 -10.08 24.46 2.24
C ILE A 155 -11.58 24.78 2.12
N VAL A 156 -12.03 24.84 0.87
CA VAL A 156 -13.44 24.91 0.53
C VAL A 156 -13.92 23.51 0.15
N LEU A 157 -14.60 22.83 1.06
CA LEU A 157 -15.27 21.56 0.74
C LEU A 157 -16.50 21.85 -0.11
N THR A 158 -16.70 21.06 -1.17
CA THR A 158 -17.82 21.23 -2.11
C THR A 158 -18.57 19.93 -2.26
N ALA A 159 -19.88 20.03 -2.52
CA ALA A 159 -20.70 18.90 -2.90
C ALA A 159 -21.72 19.32 -3.96
N LYS A 160 -22.00 18.42 -4.88
CA LYS A 160 -23.11 18.57 -5.83
C LYS A 160 -24.35 17.92 -5.24
N VAL A 161 -25.48 18.60 -5.35
CA VAL A 161 -26.80 18.01 -5.07
C VAL A 161 -27.51 17.83 -6.39
N ASN A 162 -27.68 16.58 -6.82
CA ASN A 162 -28.34 16.24 -8.07
C ASN A 162 -29.81 15.94 -7.80
N VAL A 163 -30.70 16.54 -8.61
CA VAL A 163 -32.13 16.27 -8.59
C VAL A 163 -32.48 15.63 -9.92
N ILE A 164 -32.90 14.37 -9.90
CA ILE A 164 -33.16 13.59 -11.12
C ILE A 164 -34.60 13.81 -11.60
N GLU A 165 -35.57 13.80 -10.69
CA GLU A 165 -36.99 13.82 -10.99
C GLU A 165 -37.73 14.87 -10.15
N GLY A 166 -38.90 15.34 -10.63
CA GLY A 166 -39.78 16.27 -9.93
C GLY A 166 -39.89 17.65 -10.59
N GLY A 167 -40.18 18.67 -9.79
CA GLY A 167 -40.18 20.09 -10.20
C GLY A 167 -38.90 20.81 -9.74
N ILE A 168 -38.88 22.14 -9.73
CA ILE A 168 -37.79 22.89 -9.10
C ILE A 168 -37.79 22.60 -7.59
N VAL A 169 -36.68 22.09 -7.09
CA VAL A 169 -36.51 21.68 -5.70
C VAL A 169 -35.70 22.72 -4.95
N ASN A 170 -36.25 23.23 -3.85
CA ASN A 170 -35.56 24.08 -2.89
C ASN A 170 -35.29 23.27 -1.62
N GLY A 171 -34.03 23.18 -1.20
CA GLY A 171 -33.62 22.30 -0.11
C GLY A 171 -32.49 22.87 0.74
N GLY A 172 -32.14 22.10 1.76
CA GLY A 172 -31.00 22.36 2.64
C GLY A 172 -29.97 21.24 2.54
N ALA A 173 -28.70 21.61 2.50
CA ALA A 173 -27.56 20.71 2.66
C ALA A 173 -26.82 21.06 3.95
N LYS A 174 -26.31 20.04 4.65
CA LYS A 174 -25.62 20.18 5.92
C LYS A 174 -24.31 19.40 5.90
N LEU A 175 -23.22 20.05 6.34
CA LEU A 175 -21.91 19.44 6.57
C LEU A 175 -21.72 19.18 8.08
N GLU A 176 -21.33 17.97 8.44
CA GLU A 176 -20.95 17.63 9.81
C GLU A 176 -19.59 16.92 9.79
N LEU A 177 -18.73 17.30 10.73
CA LEU A 177 -17.39 16.77 10.91
C LEU A 177 -17.33 16.06 12.26
N PHE A 178 -16.91 14.79 12.25
CA PHE A 178 -16.81 13.96 13.44
C PHE A 178 -15.39 13.41 13.62
N ASP A 179 -15.01 13.22 14.87
CA ASP A 179 -13.88 12.37 15.21
C ASP A 179 -14.29 10.90 14.93
N PRO A 180 -13.63 10.20 14.00
CA PRO A 180 -14.01 8.83 13.63
C PRO A 180 -13.85 7.81 14.76
N TYR A 181 -13.03 8.11 15.78
CA TYR A 181 -12.81 7.20 16.92
C TYR A 181 -13.85 7.36 18.01
N THR A 182 -14.24 8.61 18.30
CA THR A 182 -15.16 8.92 19.40
C THR A 182 -16.58 9.22 18.93
N ASN A 183 -16.79 9.37 17.62
CA ASN A 183 -18.02 9.83 16.98
C ASN A 183 -18.52 11.19 17.51
N LYS A 184 -17.64 11.97 18.13
CA LYS A 184 -17.97 13.31 18.65
C LYS A 184 -17.86 14.33 17.53
N ALA A 185 -18.79 15.28 17.50
CA ALA A 185 -18.75 16.38 16.55
C ALA A 185 -17.54 17.28 16.84
N ILE A 186 -16.74 17.55 15.81
CA ILE A 186 -15.53 18.39 15.87
C ILE A 186 -15.62 19.62 14.95
N ASN A 187 -16.83 20.01 14.54
CA ASN A 187 -17.10 21.19 13.70
C ASN A 187 -16.36 22.45 14.18
N GLY A 188 -16.36 22.70 15.50
CA GLY A 188 -15.72 23.86 16.10
C GLY A 188 -14.19 23.88 15.91
N ALA A 189 -13.55 22.71 16.01
CA ALA A 189 -12.11 22.58 15.77
C ALA A 189 -11.74 22.93 14.32
N PHE A 190 -12.66 22.69 13.39
CA PHE A 190 -12.47 22.99 11.97
C PHE A 190 -12.90 24.42 11.55
N ALA A 191 -13.19 25.28 12.53
CA ALA A 191 -13.74 26.62 12.31
C ALA A 191 -15.02 26.63 11.44
N LEU A 192 -15.80 25.54 11.45
CA LEU A 192 -17.04 25.42 10.69
C LEU A 192 -18.18 26.15 11.41
N ALA A 193 -18.30 27.46 11.18
CA ALA A 193 -19.31 28.30 11.82
C ALA A 193 -20.72 28.14 11.23
N LYS A 194 -20.83 27.97 9.91
CA LYS A 194 -22.12 27.76 9.20
C LYS A 194 -22.08 26.43 8.49
N ASN A 195 -22.73 25.43 9.07
CA ASN A 195 -22.77 24.07 8.54
C ASN A 195 -23.95 23.81 7.59
N GLU A 196 -24.96 24.67 7.57
CA GLU A 196 -26.11 24.55 6.66
C GLU A 196 -26.02 25.51 5.47
N ARG A 197 -26.41 25.01 4.29
CA ARG A 197 -26.46 25.75 3.02
C ARG A 197 -27.78 25.45 2.31
N SER A 198 -28.48 26.49 1.86
CA SER A 198 -29.63 26.29 0.97
C SER A 198 -29.16 26.00 -0.45
N PHE A 199 -29.97 25.25 -1.20
CA PHE A 199 -29.74 25.02 -2.61
C PHE A 199 -31.07 25.03 -3.38
N THR A 200 -30.99 25.35 -4.67
CA THR A 200 -32.10 25.25 -5.61
C THR A 200 -31.62 24.53 -6.85
N ALA A 201 -32.34 23.48 -7.27
CA ALA A 201 -32.02 22.72 -8.48
C ALA A 201 -33.29 22.42 -9.27
N ALA A 202 -33.21 22.56 -10.59
CA ALA A 202 -34.24 22.07 -11.50
C ALA A 202 -34.04 20.56 -11.77
N PRO A 203 -35.06 19.85 -12.27
CA PRO A 203 -34.95 18.44 -12.63
C PRO A 203 -33.86 18.21 -13.69
N GLY A 204 -33.06 17.15 -13.51
CA GLY A 204 -31.91 16.85 -14.35
C GLY A 204 -30.74 17.82 -14.20
N ARG A 205 -30.77 18.73 -13.21
CA ARG A 205 -29.70 19.68 -12.92
C ARG A 205 -29.09 19.45 -11.54
N SER A 206 -27.89 19.97 -11.35
CA SER A 206 -27.17 19.93 -10.09
C SER A 206 -27.08 21.32 -9.49
N ALA A 207 -27.23 21.42 -8.16
CA ALA A 207 -26.81 22.58 -7.40
C ALA A 207 -25.44 22.32 -6.75
N ASN A 208 -24.65 23.38 -6.54
CA ASN A 208 -23.39 23.30 -5.82
C ASN A 208 -23.54 23.93 -4.43
N VAL A 209 -23.01 23.27 -3.40
CA VAL A 209 -22.94 23.77 -2.03
C VAL A 209 -21.50 23.70 -1.54
N SER A 210 -21.10 24.68 -0.73
CA SER A 210 -19.72 24.81 -0.28
C SER A 210 -19.60 25.27 1.17
N TRP A 211 -18.53 24.79 1.82
CA TRP A 211 -18.20 25.11 3.20
C TRP A 211 -16.71 25.41 3.32
N ASN A 212 -16.40 26.52 3.98
CA ASN A 212 -15.02 26.86 4.33
C ASN A 212 -14.70 26.20 5.66
N ILE A 213 -13.60 25.46 5.70
CA ILE A 213 -13.07 24.87 6.92
C ILE A 213 -11.58 25.20 7.03
N GLN A 214 -11.09 25.21 8.27
CA GLN A 214 -9.67 25.27 8.58
C GLN A 214 -9.28 23.96 9.26
N VAL A 215 -8.25 23.28 8.75
CA VAL A 215 -7.84 21.98 9.28
C VAL A 215 -7.05 22.19 10.58
N PRO A 216 -7.50 21.67 11.74
CA PRO A 216 -6.83 21.88 13.01
C PRO A 216 -5.52 21.08 13.12
N GLU A 217 -4.66 21.52 14.04
CA GLU A 217 -3.56 20.68 14.53
C GLU A 217 -4.09 19.59 15.48
N GLY A 218 -3.32 18.50 15.64
CA GLY A 218 -3.61 17.45 16.63
C GLY A 218 -4.75 16.46 16.28
N VAL A 219 -5.35 16.58 15.09
CA VAL A 219 -6.33 15.61 14.57
C VAL A 219 -5.69 14.83 13.42
N ASP A 220 -5.80 13.50 13.46
CA ASP A 220 -5.16 12.62 12.46
C ASP A 220 -6.13 12.12 11.38
N ALA A 221 -7.44 12.14 11.66
CA ALA A 221 -8.48 11.81 10.70
C ALA A 221 -9.79 12.51 11.05
N VAL A 222 -10.64 12.72 10.05
CA VAL A 222 -11.98 13.31 10.21
C VAL A 222 -13.01 12.52 9.39
N ALA A 223 -14.14 12.20 10.00
CA ALA A 223 -15.31 11.72 9.28
C ALA A 223 -16.12 12.93 8.79
N VAL A 224 -16.25 13.04 7.47
CA VAL A 224 -16.97 14.09 6.76
C VAL A 224 -18.32 13.55 6.33
N ARG A 225 -19.38 14.09 6.91
CA ARG A 225 -20.76 13.75 6.61
C ARG A 225 -21.45 14.91 5.91
N ILE A 226 -21.95 14.68 4.71
CA ILE A 226 -22.76 15.66 3.98
C ILE A 226 -24.13 15.09 3.75
N THR A 227 -25.17 15.79 4.21
CA THR A 227 -26.57 15.42 4.00
C THR A 227 -27.27 16.50 3.20
N ALA A 228 -28.26 16.11 2.39
CA ALA A 228 -29.12 17.02 1.66
C ALA A 228 -30.56 16.52 1.72
N GLY A 229 -31.51 17.45 1.85
CA GLY A 229 -32.92 17.11 1.90
C GLY A 229 -33.82 18.21 1.35
N ALA A 230 -34.89 17.79 0.70
CA ALA A 230 -35.93 18.66 0.16
C ALA A 230 -37.21 17.87 -0.13
N SER A 231 -38.38 18.45 0.12
CA SER A 231 -39.68 17.87 -0.27
C SER A 231 -39.85 16.38 0.09
N GLY A 232 -39.39 15.97 1.28
CA GLY A 232 -39.46 14.59 1.77
C GLY A 232 -38.35 13.65 1.24
N MET A 233 -37.62 14.04 0.19
CA MET A 233 -36.44 13.32 -0.29
C MET A 233 -35.23 13.68 0.56
N LYS A 234 -34.41 12.67 0.90
CA LYS A 234 -33.16 12.88 1.65
C LYS A 234 -32.06 11.95 1.17
N ASP A 235 -30.84 12.46 1.17
CA ASP A 235 -29.62 11.69 0.94
C ASP A 235 -28.50 12.16 1.85
N GLY A 236 -27.56 11.25 2.14
CA GLY A 236 -26.40 11.53 2.95
C GLY A 236 -25.25 10.64 2.56
N GLU A 237 -24.05 11.19 2.55
CA GLU A 237 -22.80 10.48 2.31
C GLU A 237 -21.83 10.79 3.44
N GLU A 238 -21.19 9.75 3.97
CA GLU A 238 -20.14 9.88 4.96
C GLU A 238 -18.85 9.24 4.47
N ARG A 239 -17.75 9.98 4.56
CA ARG A 239 -16.41 9.51 4.22
C ARG A 239 -15.41 9.91 5.28
N MET A 240 -14.45 9.04 5.55
CA MET A 240 -13.32 9.35 6.42
C MET A 240 -12.15 9.86 5.59
N LEU A 241 -11.57 10.99 5.99
CA LEU A 241 -10.39 11.59 5.39
C LEU A 241 -9.21 11.59 6.37
N PRO A 242 -8.02 11.13 5.97
CA PRO A 242 -6.82 11.31 6.77
C PRO A 242 -6.36 12.77 6.73
N ILE A 243 -5.71 13.20 7.82
CA ILE A 243 -5.13 14.53 7.96
C ILE A 243 -3.62 14.39 8.07
N LEU A 244 -2.93 14.70 6.98
CA LEU A 244 -1.47 14.62 6.90
C LEU A 244 -0.82 15.79 7.62
N THR A 245 0.33 15.52 8.24
CA THR A 245 1.16 16.58 8.81
C THR A 245 1.91 17.31 7.71
N ASP A 246 2.13 18.60 7.88
CA ASP A 246 3.03 19.44 7.07
C ASP A 246 4.48 19.39 7.59
N ARG A 247 4.79 18.41 8.46
CA ARG A 247 6.05 18.33 9.18
C ARG A 247 6.74 17.02 8.90
N VAL A 248 8.06 17.09 8.79
CA VAL A 248 8.93 15.91 8.69
C VAL A 248 9.51 15.64 10.07
N LEU A 249 9.51 14.37 10.48
CA LEU A 249 10.22 13.97 11.69
C LEU A 249 11.71 14.04 11.43
N VAL A 250 12.41 14.90 12.17
CA VAL A 250 13.88 14.96 12.17
C VAL A 250 14.38 14.27 13.43
N THR A 251 15.23 13.27 13.26
CA THR A 251 15.90 12.57 14.37
C THR A 251 17.36 12.96 14.41
N GLU A 252 17.78 13.55 15.52
CA GLU A 252 19.19 13.79 15.84
C GLU A 252 19.64 12.77 16.87
N SER A 253 20.78 12.12 16.65
CA SER A 253 21.34 11.13 17.57
C SER A 253 22.78 11.47 17.89
N VAL A 254 23.09 11.58 19.18
CA VAL A 254 24.44 11.85 19.67
C VAL A 254 24.96 10.60 20.39
N PRO A 255 26.00 9.92 19.87
CA PRO A 255 26.55 8.73 20.52
C PRO A 255 27.31 9.11 21.80
N LEU A 256 26.89 8.57 22.94
CA LEU A 256 27.47 8.86 24.25
C LEU A 256 28.47 7.77 24.67
N SER A 257 29.73 7.90 24.24
CA SER A 257 30.78 6.93 24.58
C SER A 257 31.48 7.26 25.91
N ILE A 258 31.23 6.43 26.93
CA ILE A 258 31.88 6.51 28.25
C ILE A 258 32.82 5.31 28.41
N THR A 259 34.12 5.53 28.23
CA THR A 259 35.16 4.47 28.29
C THR A 259 36.01 4.51 29.55
N LYS A 260 35.89 5.57 30.36
CA LYS A 260 36.64 5.79 31.60
C LYS A 260 35.72 6.44 32.64
N ALA A 261 36.01 6.22 33.92
CA ALA A 261 35.33 6.90 35.02
C ALA A 261 35.52 8.43 34.91
N GLY A 262 34.44 9.18 35.09
CA GLY A 262 34.44 10.64 35.03
C GLY A 262 33.11 11.21 34.52
N THR A 263 33.01 12.54 34.51
CA THR A 263 31.84 13.26 34.00
C THR A 263 32.13 13.73 32.57
N LYS A 264 31.23 13.40 31.63
CA LYS A 264 31.21 13.98 30.28
C LYS A 264 29.90 14.72 30.06
N SER A 265 29.99 15.93 29.53
CA SER A 265 28.84 16.75 29.17
C SER A 265 28.61 16.66 27.66
N PHE A 266 27.35 16.47 27.26
CA PHE A 266 26.92 16.43 25.87
C PHE A 266 25.80 17.45 25.68
N SER A 267 25.77 18.11 24.54
CA SER A 267 24.78 19.14 24.21
C SER A 267 24.07 18.78 22.92
N LEU A 268 22.74 18.90 22.91
CA LEU A 268 21.89 18.74 21.72
C LEU A 268 21.36 20.12 21.33
N PRO A 269 22.05 20.86 20.44
CA PRO A 269 21.74 22.26 20.17
C PRO A 269 20.33 22.46 19.59
N ASN A 270 19.86 21.56 18.72
CA ASN A 270 18.53 21.67 18.14
C ASN A 270 17.42 21.40 19.17
N LEU A 271 17.67 20.50 20.11
CA LEU A 271 16.75 20.25 21.22
C LEU A 271 16.67 21.46 22.15
N LEU A 272 17.82 22.08 22.48
CA LEU A 272 17.86 23.31 23.28
C LEU A 272 17.22 24.50 22.55
N ALA A 273 17.27 24.51 21.22
CA ALA A 273 16.61 25.50 20.39
C ALA A 273 15.08 25.29 20.33
N CYS A 274 14.56 24.07 20.56
CA CYS A 274 13.13 23.81 20.68
C CYS A 274 12.59 24.48 21.95
N ARG A 275 11.78 25.53 21.79
CA ARG A 275 11.11 26.22 22.90
C ARG A 275 9.66 25.73 23.03
N PRO A 276 9.06 25.73 24.24
CA PRO A 276 7.65 25.40 24.44
C PRO A 276 6.71 26.32 23.65
N GLU A 277 7.09 27.60 23.57
CA GLU A 277 6.47 28.62 22.73
C GLU A 277 7.48 28.94 21.60
N PRO A 278 7.24 28.50 20.36
CA PRO A 278 8.14 28.84 19.26
C PRO A 278 8.19 30.35 19.07
N ALA A 279 9.39 30.90 18.89
CA ALA A 279 9.52 32.29 18.46
C ALA A 279 8.83 32.49 17.11
N GLU A 280 8.41 33.71 16.79
CA GLU A 280 7.78 34.02 15.51
C GLU A 280 8.68 33.57 14.34
N GLY A 281 8.19 32.62 13.54
CA GLY A 281 8.94 31.98 12.44
C GLY A 281 9.67 30.68 12.77
N GLN A 282 9.68 30.21 14.02
CA GLN A 282 10.28 28.94 14.41
C GLN A 282 9.25 27.80 14.32
N THR A 283 9.51 26.78 13.50
CA THR A 283 8.60 25.64 13.27
C THR A 283 9.03 24.35 13.98
N LEU A 284 10.23 24.34 14.56
CA LEU A 284 10.77 23.21 15.31
C LEU A 284 9.96 22.97 16.58
N GLN A 285 9.39 21.78 16.70
CA GLN A 285 8.69 21.34 17.91
C GLN A 285 9.32 20.06 18.44
N HIS A 286 9.55 20.01 19.75
CA HIS A 286 10.04 18.82 20.41
C HIS A 286 8.98 17.71 20.35
N ARG A 287 9.35 16.55 19.80
CA ARG A 287 8.47 15.37 19.75
C ARG A 287 8.77 14.38 20.87
N SER A 288 10.03 14.00 21.03
CA SER A 288 10.47 12.99 22.00
C SER A 288 11.96 13.10 22.25
N LEU A 289 12.39 12.84 23.48
CA LEU A 289 13.79 12.64 23.84
C LEU A 289 13.96 11.21 24.34
N THR A 290 14.88 10.48 23.71
CA THR A 290 15.17 9.09 24.06
C THR A 290 16.64 8.97 24.46
N LEU A 291 16.90 8.34 25.61
CA LEU A 291 18.25 7.97 26.04
C LEU A 291 18.36 6.45 26.01
N GLU A 292 19.13 5.93 25.06
CA GLU A 292 19.44 4.51 24.99
C GLU A 292 20.82 4.25 25.61
N TYR A 293 20.88 3.31 26.54
CA TYR A 293 22.12 2.89 27.21
C TYR A 293 22.29 1.39 27.05
N THR A 294 23.48 0.98 26.61
CA THR A 294 23.91 -0.42 26.65
C THR A 294 25.34 -0.49 27.21
N PRO A 295 25.62 -1.40 28.15
CA PRO A 295 26.98 -1.68 28.58
C PRO A 295 27.77 -2.46 27.50
N ASN A 296 27.10 -3.02 26.49
CA ASN A 296 27.73 -3.77 25.40
C ASN A 296 27.21 -3.30 24.02
N PRO A 297 28.03 -2.56 23.23
CA PRO A 297 27.60 -1.99 21.95
C PRO A 297 27.30 -3.05 20.88
N ALA A 298 27.76 -4.30 21.05
CA ALA A 298 27.40 -5.40 20.14
C ALA A 298 25.87 -5.62 20.07
N TRP A 299 25.14 -5.16 21.08
CA TRP A 299 23.68 -5.23 21.11
C TRP A 299 23.01 -4.36 20.04
N TYR A 300 23.56 -3.18 19.73
CA TYR A 300 23.01 -2.32 18.68
C TYR A 300 23.19 -2.94 17.30
N ALA A 301 24.31 -3.63 17.06
CA ALA A 301 24.52 -4.36 15.82
C ALA A 301 23.44 -5.44 15.63
N VAL A 302 23.14 -6.20 16.69
CA VAL A 302 22.09 -7.23 16.69
C VAL A 302 20.70 -6.64 16.45
N GLN A 303 20.39 -5.49 17.05
CA GLN A 303 19.10 -4.80 16.88
C GLN A 303 18.91 -4.19 15.48
N ALA A 304 19.98 -3.95 14.73
CA ALA A 304 19.91 -3.40 13.38
C ALA A 304 19.63 -4.47 12.30
N LEU A 305 19.88 -5.75 12.58
CA LEU A 305 19.72 -6.84 11.60
C LEU A 305 18.29 -6.98 11.03
N PRO A 306 17.21 -6.83 11.82
CA PRO A 306 15.84 -6.87 11.29
C PRO A 306 15.58 -5.90 10.15
N TYR A 307 16.11 -4.68 10.21
CA TYR A 307 15.90 -3.67 9.17
C TYR A 307 16.44 -4.13 7.81
N LEU A 308 17.56 -4.86 7.80
CA LEU A 308 18.14 -5.43 6.59
C LEU A 308 17.30 -6.59 6.01
N MET A 309 16.45 -7.22 6.84
CA MET A 309 15.60 -8.36 6.45
C MET A 309 14.21 -7.93 5.95
N GLU A 310 13.67 -6.83 6.47
CA GLU A 310 12.25 -6.45 6.32
C GLU A 310 11.87 -5.83 4.96
N PHE A 311 12.84 -5.37 4.16
CA PHE A 311 12.50 -4.62 2.95
C PHE A 311 11.91 -5.52 1.85
N PRO A 312 10.73 -5.22 1.28
CA PRO A 312 9.92 -6.21 0.55
C PRO A 312 10.25 -6.37 -0.94
N HIS A 313 11.34 -5.81 -1.49
CA HIS A 313 11.63 -5.97 -2.92
C HIS A 313 12.55 -7.16 -3.22
N GLU A 314 12.46 -7.63 -4.45
CA GLU A 314 13.14 -8.82 -4.97
C GLU A 314 14.30 -8.44 -5.91
N CYS A 315 14.93 -7.28 -5.67
CA CYS A 315 16.15 -6.89 -6.37
C CYS A 315 17.37 -7.58 -5.73
N ALA A 316 18.44 -7.75 -6.52
CA ALA A 316 19.59 -8.56 -6.12
C ALA A 316 20.29 -8.04 -4.84
N GLU A 317 20.38 -6.72 -4.68
CA GLU A 317 20.97 -6.08 -3.49
C GLU A 317 20.15 -6.34 -2.22
N GLN A 318 18.82 -6.34 -2.31
CA GLN A 318 17.96 -6.62 -1.16
C GLN A 318 17.92 -8.10 -0.83
N ILE A 319 17.88 -8.97 -1.83
CA ILE A 319 17.99 -10.42 -1.62
C ILE A 319 19.33 -10.74 -0.93
N PHE A 320 20.43 -10.13 -1.39
CA PHE A 320 21.72 -10.27 -0.73
C PHE A 320 21.72 -9.70 0.69
N SER A 321 21.10 -8.54 0.94
CA SER A 321 20.97 -7.96 2.29
C SER A 321 20.22 -8.88 3.25
N ARG A 322 19.15 -9.54 2.78
CA ARG A 322 18.41 -10.56 3.55
C ARG A 322 19.29 -11.76 3.87
N TYR A 323 20.03 -12.29 2.89
CA TYR A 323 21.00 -13.37 3.12
C TYR A 323 22.06 -12.95 4.14
N TYR A 324 22.71 -11.81 3.92
CA TYR A 324 23.77 -11.27 4.75
C TYR A 324 23.32 -11.12 6.20
N ALA A 325 22.15 -10.52 6.42
CA ALA A 325 21.62 -10.29 7.76
C ALA A 325 21.28 -11.60 8.48
N ASN A 326 20.66 -12.58 7.80
CA ASN A 326 20.30 -13.87 8.40
C ASN A 326 21.56 -14.67 8.76
N HIS A 327 22.51 -14.73 7.83
CA HIS A 327 23.77 -15.44 8.02
C HIS A 327 24.60 -14.83 9.17
N LEU A 328 24.74 -13.50 9.19
CA LEU A 328 25.46 -12.81 10.26
C LEU A 328 24.76 -12.94 11.61
N ALA A 329 23.43 -12.87 11.63
CA ALA A 329 22.63 -13.11 12.82
C ALA A 329 22.86 -14.52 13.38
N ALA A 330 22.84 -15.54 12.51
CA ALA A 330 23.09 -16.93 12.89
C ALA A 330 24.49 -17.09 13.50
N HIS A 331 25.51 -16.50 12.85
CA HIS A 331 26.88 -16.50 13.33
C HIS A 331 27.05 -15.81 14.70
N ILE A 332 26.41 -14.66 14.92
CA ILE A 332 26.45 -13.98 16.23
C ILE A 332 25.82 -14.84 17.32
N VAL A 333 24.71 -15.52 17.02
CA VAL A 333 24.01 -16.38 18.00
C VAL A 333 24.84 -17.63 18.31
N SER A 334 25.51 -18.23 17.32
CA SER A 334 26.38 -19.39 17.55
C SER A 334 27.62 -19.04 18.36
N GLU A 335 28.27 -17.91 18.08
CA GLU A 335 29.47 -17.45 18.79
C GLU A 335 29.17 -16.95 20.21
N ARG A 336 27.94 -16.49 20.48
CA ARG A 336 27.56 -15.89 21.77
C ARG A 336 26.34 -16.57 22.40
N PRO A 337 26.52 -17.66 23.16
CA PRO A 337 25.43 -18.38 23.84
C PRO A 337 24.60 -17.51 24.80
N VAL A 338 25.17 -16.41 25.32
CA VAL A 338 24.46 -15.44 26.16
C VAL A 338 23.38 -14.69 25.38
N VAL A 339 23.65 -14.36 24.11
CA VAL A 339 22.69 -13.69 23.22
C VAL A 339 21.51 -14.62 22.93
N LYS A 340 21.78 -15.91 22.70
CA LYS A 340 20.75 -16.96 22.54
C LYS A 340 19.79 -17.02 23.73
N LYS A 341 20.30 -16.99 24.96
CA LYS A 341 19.46 -17.03 26.18
C LYS A 341 18.53 -15.82 26.31
N VAL A 342 18.98 -14.63 25.91
CA VAL A 342 18.15 -13.41 25.94
C VAL A 342 17.01 -13.52 24.93
N PHE A 343 17.29 -14.04 23.73
CA PHE A 343 16.26 -14.26 22.72
C PHE A 343 15.23 -15.32 23.11
N GLU A 344 15.68 -16.44 23.68
CA GLU A 344 14.79 -17.47 24.22
C GLU A 344 13.91 -16.95 25.36
N ALA A 345 14.38 -15.95 26.14
CA ALA A 345 13.58 -15.31 27.17
C ALA A 345 12.52 -14.37 26.58
N TRP A 346 12.87 -13.65 25.51
CA TRP A 346 11.93 -12.75 24.82
C TRP A 346 10.86 -13.50 24.03
N SER A 347 11.20 -14.65 23.42
CA SER A 347 10.22 -15.47 22.69
C SER A 347 9.16 -16.10 23.61
N LYS A 348 9.48 -16.28 24.90
CA LYS A 348 8.57 -16.82 25.92
C LYS A 348 7.65 -15.76 26.57
N GLY A 349 7.77 -14.48 26.18
CA GLY A 349 7.02 -13.35 26.73
C GLY A 349 5.60 -13.16 26.18
N THR A 350 4.64 -13.89 26.78
CA THR A 350 3.16 -13.81 26.71
C THR A 350 2.48 -13.98 25.34
N PRO A 351 1.91 -15.18 25.06
CA PRO A 351 0.94 -15.44 23.98
C PRO A 351 -0.44 -14.86 24.32
N GLY A 352 -1.19 -14.38 23.31
CA GLY A 352 -2.63 -14.14 23.47
C GLY A 352 -3.19 -12.77 23.08
N ASN A 353 -2.71 -12.13 22.00
CA ASN A 353 -3.43 -10.97 21.47
C ASN A 353 -3.31 -10.74 19.96
N GLU A 354 -3.07 -11.78 19.16
CA GLU A 354 -2.89 -11.67 17.70
C GLU A 354 -4.04 -10.95 16.98
N GLY A 355 -5.26 -10.98 17.54
CA GLY A 355 -6.46 -10.30 16.99
C GLY A 355 -6.75 -8.89 17.51
N ALA A 356 -6.05 -8.41 18.55
CA ALA A 356 -6.29 -7.07 19.12
C ALA A 356 -5.40 -5.97 18.53
N PHE A 357 -4.48 -6.33 17.63
CA PHE A 357 -3.49 -5.41 17.07
C PHE A 357 -4.04 -4.50 15.98
N LEU A 358 -5.19 -4.81 15.38
CA LEU A 358 -5.81 -3.90 14.41
C LEU A 358 -6.51 -2.74 15.12
N SER A 359 -5.77 -1.64 15.30
CA SER A 359 -6.37 -0.32 15.50
C SER A 359 -7.49 -0.11 14.47
N ALA A 360 -8.56 0.63 14.80
CA ALA A 360 -9.64 0.91 13.84
C ALA A 360 -9.12 1.58 12.53
N LEU A 361 -7.94 2.21 12.60
CA LEU A 361 -7.20 2.75 11.45
C LEU A 361 -6.57 1.65 10.57
N GLU A 362 -6.11 0.54 11.18
CA GLU A 362 -5.54 -0.60 10.46
C GLU A 362 -6.60 -1.48 9.78
N LYS A 363 -7.86 -1.35 10.21
CA LYS A 363 -9.01 -2.04 9.60
C LYS A 363 -9.45 -1.41 8.27
N ASN A 364 -9.00 -0.19 7.96
CA ASN A 364 -9.29 0.49 6.70
C ASN A 364 -8.03 0.54 5.80
N PRO A 365 -7.94 -0.33 4.77
CA PRO A 365 -6.73 -0.47 3.95
C PRO A 365 -6.36 0.81 3.17
N GLU A 366 -7.32 1.65 2.82
CA GLU A 366 -7.05 2.91 2.08
C GLU A 366 -6.40 3.98 2.98
N LEU A 367 -6.87 4.10 4.22
CA LEU A 367 -6.27 5.01 5.20
C LEU A 367 -4.88 4.55 5.64
N LYS A 368 -4.71 3.24 5.77
CA LYS A 368 -3.43 2.60 6.07
C LYS A 368 -2.38 2.92 4.99
N GLY A 369 -2.71 2.74 3.71
CA GLY A 369 -1.77 3.01 2.61
C GLY A 369 -1.26 4.44 2.63
N VAL A 370 -2.17 5.42 2.66
CA VAL A 370 -1.81 6.84 2.60
C VAL A 370 -1.05 7.31 3.85
N LEU A 371 -1.46 6.89 5.06
CA LEU A 371 -0.77 7.30 6.28
C LEU A 371 0.59 6.61 6.48
N LEU A 372 0.74 5.34 6.06
CA LEU A 372 2.02 4.63 6.14
C LEU A 372 3.03 5.14 5.11
N GLU A 373 2.59 5.48 3.89
CA GLU A 373 3.44 6.05 2.85
C GLU A 373 3.92 7.46 3.23
N GLU A 374 3.02 8.29 3.76
CA GLU A 374 3.31 9.70 4.02
C GLU A 374 3.87 9.96 5.44
N THR A 375 3.60 9.06 6.41
CA THR A 375 4.08 9.21 7.79
C THR A 375 4.57 7.89 8.43
N PRO A 376 5.59 7.20 7.85
CA PRO A 376 6.09 5.92 8.36
C PRO A 376 6.45 5.92 9.86
N TRP A 377 6.91 7.06 10.37
CA TRP A 377 7.34 7.22 11.76
C TRP A 377 6.19 7.25 12.79
N VAL A 378 4.95 7.47 12.37
CA VAL A 378 3.79 7.47 13.27
C VAL A 378 3.57 6.09 13.89
N MET A 379 4.01 5.03 13.20
CA MET A 379 3.99 3.65 13.71
C MET A 379 5.22 3.28 14.56
N ASN A 380 6.38 3.88 14.30
CA ASN A 380 7.62 3.57 15.03
C ASN A 380 7.60 3.97 16.51
N ALA A 381 6.65 4.82 16.92
CA ALA A 381 6.65 5.46 18.23
C ALA A 381 5.88 4.72 19.33
N LYS A 382 5.29 3.53 19.08
CA LYS A 382 4.26 3.00 20.00
C LYS A 382 4.61 1.82 20.91
N ASP A 383 5.64 1.01 20.69
CA ASP A 383 5.99 0.02 21.73
C ASP A 383 7.42 -0.56 21.61
N GLU A 384 8.26 -0.35 22.64
CA GLU A 384 9.57 -1.00 22.78
C GLU A 384 9.42 -2.53 22.95
N GLY A 385 8.30 -2.97 23.53
CA GLY A 385 7.91 -4.37 23.65
C GLY A 385 7.65 -5.03 22.29
N GLU A 386 6.98 -4.32 21.37
CA GLU A 386 6.77 -4.79 19.99
C GLU A 386 8.10 -4.92 19.24
N ARG A 387 9.01 -3.94 19.39
CA ARG A 387 10.36 -4.01 18.81
C ARG A 387 11.12 -5.25 19.30
N LYS A 388 11.12 -5.49 20.62
CA LYS A 388 11.80 -6.65 21.23
C LYS A 388 11.18 -7.99 20.81
N ARG A 389 9.84 -8.07 20.70
CA ARG A 389 9.14 -9.25 20.18
C ARG A 389 9.45 -9.51 18.72
N ARG A 390 9.47 -8.47 17.89
CA ARG A 390 9.80 -8.62 16.47
C ARG A 390 11.21 -9.14 16.31
N ILE A 391 12.16 -8.59 17.06
CA ILE A 391 13.53 -9.12 17.13
C ILE A 391 13.50 -10.60 17.57
N ALA A 392 12.77 -10.96 18.63
CA ALA A 392 12.70 -12.36 19.07
C ALA A 392 12.12 -13.32 18.01
N LEU A 393 11.12 -12.89 17.25
CA LEU A 393 10.56 -13.65 16.11
C LEU A 393 11.54 -13.77 14.94
N PHE A 394 12.39 -12.75 14.72
CA PHE A 394 13.44 -12.82 13.71
C PHE A 394 14.54 -13.78 14.09
N PHE A 395 14.87 -13.91 15.37
CA PHE A 395 15.91 -14.81 15.86
C PHE A 395 15.41 -16.25 16.10
N ASP A 396 14.27 -16.63 15.52
CA ASP A 396 13.90 -18.03 15.38
C ASP A 396 14.85 -18.72 14.39
N LEU A 397 15.77 -19.52 14.93
CA LEU A 397 16.83 -20.21 14.18
C LEU A 397 16.29 -21.03 13.01
N HIS A 398 15.09 -21.63 13.12
CA HIS A 398 14.51 -22.40 12.02
C HIS A 398 14.04 -21.49 10.90
N ARG A 399 13.41 -20.36 11.25
CA ARG A 399 12.98 -19.37 10.27
C ARG A 399 14.17 -18.73 9.56
N MET A 400 15.19 -18.31 10.32
CA MET A 400 16.40 -17.70 9.76
C MET A 400 17.09 -18.63 8.76
N ALA A 401 17.26 -19.92 9.09
CA ALA A 401 17.88 -20.88 8.19
C ALA A 401 17.09 -21.07 6.89
N ASN A 402 15.75 -21.05 6.97
CA ASN A 402 14.89 -21.13 5.80
C ASN A 402 14.98 -19.87 4.93
N GLU A 403 14.95 -18.68 5.53
CA GLU A 403 15.08 -17.39 4.83
C GLU A 403 16.47 -17.23 4.21
N GLU A 404 17.52 -17.64 4.91
CA GLU A 404 18.89 -17.66 4.41
C GLU A 404 19.01 -18.56 3.17
N SER A 405 18.52 -19.80 3.27
CA SER A 405 18.56 -20.77 2.16
C SER A 405 17.75 -20.28 0.96
N ALA A 406 16.57 -19.68 1.20
CA ALA A 406 15.74 -19.11 0.14
C ALA A 406 16.40 -17.91 -0.53
N ALA A 407 17.01 -17.01 0.24
CA ALA A 407 17.72 -15.84 -0.28
C ALA A 407 18.97 -16.26 -1.06
N MET A 408 19.75 -17.22 -0.56
CA MET A 408 20.92 -17.76 -1.24
C MET A 408 20.54 -18.36 -2.60
N LYS A 409 19.50 -19.21 -2.62
CA LYS A 409 18.99 -19.82 -3.85
C LYS A 409 18.54 -18.77 -4.86
N LYS A 410 17.74 -17.79 -4.43
CA LYS A 410 17.28 -16.69 -5.31
C LYS A 410 18.47 -15.90 -5.87
N LEU A 411 19.46 -15.60 -5.04
CA LEU A 411 20.65 -14.87 -5.47
C LEU A 411 21.45 -15.68 -6.51
N ALA A 412 21.58 -16.99 -6.32
CA ALA A 412 22.20 -17.90 -7.28
C ALA A 412 21.42 -17.96 -8.60
N ASP A 413 20.10 -18.09 -8.54
CA ASP A 413 19.21 -18.10 -9.72
C ASP A 413 19.28 -16.78 -10.51
N MET A 414 19.56 -15.65 -9.83
CA MET A 414 19.74 -14.34 -10.45
C MET A 414 21.11 -14.13 -11.10
N GLN A 415 22.12 -14.94 -10.77
CA GLN A 415 23.44 -14.79 -11.34
C GLN A 415 23.41 -15.14 -12.83
N LEU A 416 23.89 -14.21 -13.67
CA LEU A 416 23.93 -14.42 -15.11
C LEU A 416 25.02 -15.42 -15.47
N ARG A 417 24.93 -15.99 -16.67
CA ARG A 417 25.91 -16.97 -17.18
C ARG A 417 27.34 -16.44 -17.23
N ASN A 418 27.50 -15.12 -17.36
CA ASN A 418 28.81 -14.47 -17.33
C ASN A 418 29.34 -14.22 -15.92
N GLY A 419 28.60 -14.59 -14.86
CA GLY A 419 29.02 -14.42 -13.46
C GLY A 419 28.56 -13.13 -12.78
N ALA A 420 28.02 -12.16 -13.52
CA ALA A 420 27.55 -10.90 -12.96
C ALA A 420 26.11 -11.00 -12.40
N TRP A 421 25.74 -10.05 -11.54
CA TRP A 421 24.36 -9.84 -11.15
C TRP A 421 23.74 -8.62 -11.84
N PRO A 422 22.48 -8.73 -12.29
CA PRO A 422 21.68 -7.57 -12.67
C PRO A 422 21.07 -6.90 -11.43
N TRP A 423 20.44 -5.74 -11.60
CA TRP A 423 19.65 -5.14 -10.51
C TRP A 423 18.37 -5.94 -10.23
N TRP A 424 17.67 -6.35 -11.29
CA TRP A 424 16.50 -7.23 -11.26
C TRP A 424 16.66 -8.38 -12.26
N SER A 425 15.97 -9.49 -12.01
CA SER A 425 15.92 -10.62 -12.93
C SER A 425 15.48 -10.19 -14.34
N GLY A 426 16.21 -10.63 -15.37
CA GLY A 426 15.96 -10.27 -16.77
C GLY A 426 16.63 -8.97 -17.25
N MET A 427 17.29 -8.21 -16.37
CA MET A 427 18.07 -7.05 -16.78
C MET A 427 19.51 -7.42 -17.21
N GLN A 428 20.21 -6.44 -17.78
CA GLN A 428 21.63 -6.53 -18.12
C GLN A 428 22.53 -6.59 -16.87
N PRO A 429 23.76 -7.14 -16.99
CA PRO A 429 24.71 -7.18 -15.88
C PRO A 429 25.01 -5.78 -15.34
N SER A 430 25.10 -5.65 -14.01
CA SER A 430 25.43 -4.40 -13.35
C SER A 430 26.71 -4.54 -12.54
N ARG A 431 27.74 -3.77 -12.91
CA ARG A 431 29.02 -3.77 -12.19
C ARG A 431 28.87 -3.35 -10.74
N TYR A 432 28.10 -2.30 -10.49
CA TYR A 432 27.87 -1.77 -9.14
C TYR A 432 27.22 -2.81 -8.23
N ILE A 433 26.15 -3.47 -8.70
CA ILE A 433 25.44 -4.50 -7.93
C ILE A 433 26.35 -5.71 -7.68
N THR A 434 27.08 -6.15 -8.72
CA THR A 434 28.03 -7.26 -8.60
C THR A 434 29.12 -6.97 -7.58
N GLN A 435 29.69 -5.75 -7.61
CA GLN A 435 30.70 -5.32 -6.62
C GLN A 435 30.13 -5.26 -5.20
N HIS A 436 28.91 -4.75 -5.03
CA HIS A 436 28.24 -4.70 -3.73
C HIS A 436 28.10 -6.10 -3.12
N ILE A 437 27.60 -7.06 -3.90
CA ILE A 437 27.41 -8.46 -3.47
C ILE A 437 28.76 -9.12 -3.14
N VAL A 438 29.75 -8.99 -4.03
CA VAL A 438 31.09 -9.56 -3.82
C VAL A 438 31.76 -8.96 -2.59
N ALA A 439 31.67 -7.64 -2.40
CA ALA A 439 32.21 -6.96 -1.22
C ALA A 439 31.53 -7.44 0.07
N GLY A 440 30.21 -7.66 0.04
CA GLY A 440 29.49 -8.20 1.19
C GLY A 440 29.88 -9.63 1.53
N PHE A 441 30.06 -10.52 0.54
CA PHE A 441 30.58 -11.86 0.78
C PHE A 441 32.01 -11.82 1.34
N GLY A 442 32.88 -10.97 0.80
CA GLY A 442 34.23 -10.76 1.32
C GLY A 442 34.23 -10.22 2.75
N HIS A 443 33.25 -9.38 3.09
CA HIS A 443 33.08 -8.89 4.46
C HIS A 443 32.66 -10.01 5.43
N LEU A 444 31.71 -10.88 5.05
CA LEU A 444 31.35 -12.05 5.85
C LEU A 444 32.54 -12.99 6.07
N GLN A 445 33.38 -13.16 5.04
CA GLN A 445 34.61 -13.95 5.16
C GLN A 445 35.62 -13.30 6.11
N GLN A 446 35.82 -11.98 6.03
CA GLN A 446 36.71 -11.25 6.92
C GLN A 446 36.27 -11.34 8.39
N LEU A 447 34.96 -11.40 8.63
CA LEU A 447 34.38 -11.60 9.96
C LEU A 447 34.51 -13.04 10.48
N GLY A 448 34.94 -14.00 9.65
CA GLY A 448 34.93 -15.43 9.98
C GLY A 448 33.53 -16.03 10.02
N ALA A 449 32.53 -15.33 9.50
CA ALA A 449 31.14 -15.79 9.47
C ALA A 449 30.88 -16.79 8.33
N LEU A 450 31.60 -16.62 7.21
CA LEU A 450 31.45 -17.43 6.01
C LEU A 450 32.80 -17.96 5.56
N ASP A 451 32.89 -19.27 5.37
CA ASP A 451 33.98 -19.86 4.60
C ASP A 451 33.63 -19.82 3.11
N THR A 452 34.44 -19.15 2.31
CA THR A 452 34.27 -19.10 0.84
C THR A 452 35.05 -20.24 0.21
N ASP A 453 34.86 -21.45 0.74
CA ASP A 453 35.39 -22.67 0.14
C ASP A 453 35.07 -22.65 -1.35
N PRO A 454 36.07 -22.83 -2.23
CA PRO A 454 35.90 -23.01 -3.66
C PRO A 454 34.70 -23.85 -4.09
N ASP A 455 34.33 -24.87 -3.31
CA ASP A 455 33.27 -25.82 -3.63
C ASP A 455 31.93 -25.51 -2.94
N SER A 456 31.87 -24.43 -2.15
CA SER A 456 30.60 -23.90 -1.64
C SER A 456 29.82 -23.16 -2.72
N GLU A 457 28.49 -23.03 -2.54
CA GLU A 457 27.65 -22.24 -3.45
C GLU A 457 28.07 -20.78 -3.49
N ALA A 458 28.33 -20.18 -2.32
CA ALA A 458 28.87 -18.82 -2.20
C ALA A 458 30.22 -18.68 -2.91
N GLY A 459 31.15 -19.61 -2.69
CA GLY A 459 32.49 -19.60 -3.30
C GLY A 459 32.44 -19.69 -4.82
N ARG A 460 31.56 -20.52 -5.39
CA ARG A 460 31.33 -20.57 -6.85
C ARG A 460 30.78 -19.25 -7.39
N MET A 461 29.75 -18.71 -6.74
CA MET A 461 29.15 -17.44 -7.17
C MET A 461 30.16 -16.29 -7.13
N VAL A 462 30.90 -16.16 -6.03
CA VAL A 462 31.93 -15.13 -5.85
C VAL A 462 33.04 -15.29 -6.89
N ARG A 463 33.52 -16.52 -7.15
CA ARG A 463 34.55 -16.75 -8.16
C ARG A 463 34.10 -16.28 -9.55
N ASN A 464 32.91 -16.69 -9.98
CA ASN A 464 32.38 -16.32 -11.28
C ASN A 464 32.23 -14.79 -11.40
N ALA A 465 31.75 -14.14 -10.34
CA ALA A 465 31.59 -12.70 -10.29
C ALA A 465 32.93 -11.95 -10.31
N VAL A 466 33.94 -12.44 -9.59
CA VAL A 466 35.30 -11.86 -9.60
C VAL A 466 35.94 -12.01 -10.98
N THR A 467 35.82 -13.20 -11.62
CA THR A 467 36.31 -13.40 -12.99
C THR A 467 35.69 -12.38 -13.95
N TRP A 468 34.38 -12.16 -13.87
CA TRP A 468 33.73 -11.14 -14.68
C TRP A 468 34.19 -9.72 -14.35
N LEU A 469 34.37 -9.39 -13.07
CA LEU A 469 34.86 -8.08 -12.66
C LEU A 469 36.29 -7.81 -13.16
N ASP A 470 37.15 -8.83 -13.17
CA ASP A 470 38.51 -8.75 -13.73
C ASP A 470 38.47 -8.50 -15.24
N GLU A 471 37.58 -9.19 -15.97
CA GLU A 471 37.35 -8.92 -17.40
C GLU A 471 36.89 -7.47 -17.64
N GLN A 472 35.99 -6.94 -16.80
CA GLN A 472 35.56 -5.54 -16.90
C GLN A 472 36.70 -4.54 -16.63
N VAL A 473 37.63 -4.86 -15.72
CA VAL A 473 38.83 -4.04 -15.48
C VAL A 473 39.74 -4.04 -16.72
N GLU A 474 39.94 -5.19 -17.35
CA GLU A 474 40.75 -5.29 -18.57
C GLU A 474 40.09 -4.56 -19.75
N GLU A 475 38.78 -4.65 -19.93
CA GLU A 475 38.03 -3.90 -20.94
C GLU A 475 38.19 -2.39 -20.75
N ASP A 476 38.08 -1.89 -19.52
CA ASP A 476 38.30 -0.49 -19.18
C ASP A 476 39.75 -0.06 -19.49
N HIS A 477 40.73 -0.89 -19.12
CA HIS A 477 42.13 -0.65 -19.41
C HIS A 477 42.40 -0.56 -20.92
N GLN A 478 41.84 -1.48 -21.72
CA GLN A 478 41.95 -1.44 -23.17
C GLN A 478 41.22 -0.24 -23.79
N ARG A 479 40.06 0.15 -23.25
CA ARG A 479 39.35 1.37 -23.67
C ARG A 479 40.20 2.61 -23.42
N MET A 480 40.75 2.75 -22.21
CA MET A 480 41.66 3.85 -21.86
C MET A 480 42.89 3.86 -22.77
N ARG A 481 43.54 2.72 -23.03
CA ARG A 481 44.69 2.64 -23.95
C ARG A 481 44.34 3.08 -25.38
N ARG A 482 43.16 2.69 -25.89
CA ARG A 482 42.69 3.12 -27.21
C ARG A 482 42.44 4.63 -27.26
N GLU A 483 41.80 5.19 -26.24
CA GLU A 483 41.57 6.63 -26.12
C GLU A 483 42.87 7.43 -26.02
N PHE A 484 43.83 6.99 -25.20
CA PHE A 484 45.16 7.59 -25.12
C PHE A 484 45.94 7.50 -26.44
N THR A 485 45.83 6.37 -27.15
CA THR A 485 46.46 6.20 -28.47
C THR A 485 45.82 7.11 -29.51
N LEU A 486 44.50 7.30 -29.48
CA LEU A 486 43.79 8.24 -30.33
C LEU A 486 44.17 9.68 -30.01
N GLN A 487 44.18 10.09 -28.74
CA GLN A 487 44.62 11.42 -28.33
C GLN A 487 46.10 11.69 -28.70
N GLY A 488 46.98 10.70 -28.55
CA GLY A 488 48.37 10.78 -29.01
C GLY A 488 48.50 10.89 -30.53
N ARG A 489 47.64 10.21 -31.29
CA ARG A 489 47.52 10.37 -32.76
C ARG A 489 46.98 11.74 -33.16
N TYR A 490 46.00 12.29 -32.45
CA TYR A 490 45.51 13.66 -32.69
C TYR A 490 46.56 14.72 -32.32
N ALA A 491 47.34 14.50 -31.26
CA ALA A 491 48.46 15.37 -30.89
C ALA A 491 49.59 15.33 -31.93
N THR A 492 49.95 14.16 -32.46
CA THR A 492 50.93 14.03 -33.56
C THR A 492 50.41 14.57 -34.89
N HIS A 493 49.10 14.48 -35.16
CA HIS A 493 48.50 15.09 -36.35
C HIS A 493 48.42 16.63 -36.25
N ALA A 494 48.20 17.18 -35.05
CA ALA A 494 48.18 18.62 -34.79
C ALA A 494 49.60 19.25 -34.75
N LEU A 495 50.62 18.49 -34.36
CA LEU A 495 52.03 18.94 -34.39
C LEU A 495 52.64 18.92 -35.80
N GLY A 496 51.95 18.36 -36.81
CA GLY A 496 52.44 18.25 -38.18
C GLY A 496 52.04 19.40 -39.12
N ARG A 497 51.08 20.27 -38.76
CA ARG A 497 50.65 21.40 -39.59
C ARG A 497 50.09 22.56 -38.75
N GLY A 498 50.87 23.62 -38.57
CA GLY A 498 50.39 24.94 -38.12
C GLY A 498 51.12 25.51 -36.88
N PRO A 499 51.23 26.86 -36.76
CA PRO A 499 52.01 27.51 -35.70
C PRO A 499 51.32 27.36 -34.33
N PRO A 500 52.05 27.55 -33.21
CA PRO A 500 51.56 27.18 -31.89
C PRO A 500 50.41 28.10 -31.46
N LEU A 501 49.28 27.50 -31.09
CA LEU A 501 48.23 28.19 -30.33
C LEU A 501 48.58 28.16 -28.83
N PRO A 502 48.34 29.26 -28.09
CA PRO A 502 48.65 29.31 -26.66
C PRO A 502 47.57 28.56 -25.89
N VAL A 503 47.84 27.33 -25.48
CA VAL A 503 46.99 26.63 -24.51
C VAL A 503 47.39 27.09 -23.11
N ARG A 504 46.62 28.05 -22.58
CA ARG A 504 46.60 28.37 -21.15
C ARG A 504 45.96 27.19 -20.42
N ALA A 505 46.78 26.30 -19.88
CA ALA A 505 46.33 25.31 -18.91
C ALA A 505 45.90 26.04 -17.62
N LYS A 506 44.59 26.17 -17.41
CA LYS A 506 44.04 26.40 -16.07
C LYS A 506 44.05 25.04 -15.36
N LEU A 507 45.10 24.81 -14.60
CA LEU A 507 45.10 23.87 -13.49
C LEU A 507 43.98 24.30 -12.53
N LEU A 508 42.93 23.49 -12.42
CA LEU A 508 42.04 23.52 -11.26
C LEU A 508 42.74 22.74 -10.14
N PRO A 509 42.88 23.30 -8.93
CA PRO A 509 43.59 22.64 -7.85
C PRO A 509 42.82 21.44 -7.31
N SER A 510 43.58 20.40 -7.02
CA SER A 510 43.24 19.24 -6.21
C SER A 510 42.71 19.67 -4.85
N ASN A 511 41.44 19.35 -4.55
CA ASN A 511 40.94 19.37 -3.18
C ASN A 511 41.34 18.05 -2.49
N THR A 512 42.56 18.03 -1.97
CA THR A 512 42.92 17.23 -0.81
C THR A 512 42.68 18.08 0.43
N SER A 513 41.67 17.75 1.22
CA SER A 513 41.71 18.01 2.66
C SER A 513 41.08 16.84 3.38
N GLY A 514 41.91 16.09 4.10
CA GLY A 514 41.43 15.27 5.19
C GLY A 514 41.00 16.15 6.37
N ALA A 515 39.90 15.75 6.98
CA ALA A 515 39.64 15.76 8.42
C ALA A 515 38.50 14.76 8.65
#